data_AF-A0A954ZJN3-F1
#
_entry.id   AF-A0A954ZJN3-F1
#
_cell.length_a   1.000
_cell.length_b   1.000
_cell.length_c   1.000
_cell.angle_alpha   90.00
_cell.angle_beta   90.00
_cell.angle_gamma   90.00
#
_symmetry.space_group_name_H-M   'P 1'
#
loop_
_entity.id
_entity.type
_entity.pdbx_description
1 polymer ?
#
loop_
_entity_poly.entity_id
_entity_poly.type
_entity_poly.pdbx_seq_one_letter_code
_entity_poly.pdbx_strand_id
1 'polypeptide(L)'
;MGHLAKAYPVQATLRGQSAEAERSPTLTIAGEHRLSNRDQVVLVHPQSGLKRYVLEGADSIAAGTELHIRESLDPAIDAQWVAIPLARRQRMSPLVAVLAVLAIGAALGLIHGLLITKVGHQPFVVTLCGLLIYRGISRWLARDQPLGFGQEYKETLSSVATGKFMLFRGEGGGFGIPYPFFILLGIAVVAAVFLNRTIWGRYMLALGRNKEAAEYSGINTSRMIVIAYVICTSMAAVGGMLFALDANSVAPSSFGNFFELYAIAAAVLGGCSLRGGEGGIVGVVIGTALMQTLNNVIVLKQIPDQLEFAIIGAVILIGVTADEVFKRWAARDRGTKTNSISTGQSK
;
A
#
# COMPACT_ATOMS: atom_id res chain seq x y z
N MET A 1 -7.37 -0.24 39.00
CA MET A 1 -7.47 -1.63 39.48
C MET A 1 -7.73 -2.53 38.28
N GLY A 2 -6.76 -3.39 37.95
CA GLY A 2 -6.76 -4.15 36.70
C GLY A 2 -7.81 -5.26 36.73
N HIS A 3 -8.61 -5.35 35.67
CA HIS A 3 -9.37 -6.57 35.38
C HIS A 3 -8.35 -7.71 35.23
N LEU A 4 -8.27 -8.59 36.24
CA LEU A 4 -7.52 -9.84 36.16
C LEU A 4 -7.98 -10.59 34.91
N ALA A 5 -7.03 -10.91 34.04
CA ALA A 5 -7.32 -11.67 32.84
C ALA A 5 -7.93 -13.01 33.24
N LYS A 6 -9.19 -13.24 32.87
CA LYS A 6 -9.90 -14.48 33.19
C LYS A 6 -9.25 -15.63 32.42
N ALA A 7 -8.99 -16.71 33.13
CA ALA A 7 -8.33 -17.88 32.61
C ALA A 7 -9.41 -18.94 32.28
N TYR A 8 -9.39 -19.48 31.07
CA TYR A 8 -10.40 -20.42 30.58
C TYR A 8 -9.77 -21.80 30.32
N PRO A 9 -10.42 -22.89 30.71
CA PRO A 9 -9.90 -24.23 30.45
C PRO A 9 -9.89 -24.51 28.94
N VAL A 10 -8.82 -25.15 28.48
CA VAL A 10 -8.72 -25.68 27.11
C VAL A 10 -9.61 -26.93 27.02
N GLN A 11 -10.61 -26.91 26.15
CA GLN A 11 -11.59 -27.99 26.03
C GLN A 11 -11.20 -29.04 24.97
N ALA A 12 -10.62 -28.58 23.86
CA ALA A 12 -10.23 -29.45 22.76
C ALA A 12 -9.03 -28.85 22.01
N THR A 13 -8.14 -29.73 21.56
CA THR A 13 -6.92 -29.35 20.84
C THR A 13 -6.85 -30.16 19.55
N LEU A 14 -7.13 -29.52 18.41
CA LEU A 14 -6.96 -30.11 17.09
C LEU A 14 -5.57 -29.75 16.57
N ARG A 15 -4.66 -30.71 16.60
CA ARG A 15 -3.31 -30.58 16.08
C ARG A 15 -3.39 -30.95 14.61
N GLY A 16 -3.14 -30.01 13.70
CA GLY A 16 -3.04 -30.29 12.27
C GLY A 16 -1.93 -31.31 12.02
N GLN A 17 -2.27 -32.60 12.02
CA GLN A 17 -1.36 -33.71 11.82
C GLN A 17 -1.90 -34.57 10.68
N SER A 18 -1.83 -34.09 9.44
CA SER A 18 -1.78 -34.91 8.23
C SER A 18 -1.43 -34.05 7.04
N ALA A 19 -0.56 -34.55 6.15
CA ALA A 19 -0.20 -33.93 4.87
C ALA A 19 -1.37 -33.82 3.86
N GLU A 20 -2.60 -34.10 4.29
CA GLU A 20 -3.83 -34.13 3.48
C GLU A 20 -4.93 -33.17 3.96
N ALA A 21 -4.73 -32.43 5.06
CA ALA A 21 -5.69 -31.43 5.51
C ALA A 21 -4.98 -30.11 5.81
N GLU A 22 -5.17 -29.15 4.91
CA GLU A 22 -4.70 -27.76 4.92
C GLU A 22 -5.38 -26.93 6.04
N ARG A 23 -5.46 -27.47 7.26
CA ARG A 23 -6.15 -26.84 8.40
C ARG A 23 -5.13 -26.42 9.45
N SER A 24 -5.07 -25.12 9.70
CA SER A 24 -4.32 -24.52 10.82
C SER A 24 -4.71 -25.21 12.15
N PRO A 25 -3.76 -25.41 13.08
CA PRO A 25 -4.06 -26.01 14.37
C PRO A 25 -5.06 -25.17 15.16
N THR A 26 -6.04 -25.82 15.78
CA THR A 26 -7.17 -25.16 16.43
C THR A 26 -7.29 -25.55 17.90
N LEU A 27 -7.60 -24.59 18.75
CA LEU A 27 -7.74 -24.76 20.19
C LEU A 27 -9.08 -24.20 20.66
N THR A 28 -9.92 -25.03 21.26
CA THR A 28 -11.24 -24.60 21.76
C THR A 28 -11.16 -24.19 23.22
N ILE A 29 -11.63 -22.98 23.55
CA ILE A 29 -11.72 -22.46 24.92
C ILE A 29 -13.16 -22.26 25.35
N ALA A 30 -13.42 -22.46 26.64
CA ALA A 30 -14.75 -22.26 27.21
C ALA A 30 -15.19 -20.77 27.17
N GLY A 31 -16.44 -20.53 26.75
CA GLY A 31 -17.08 -19.21 26.70
C GLY A 31 -16.97 -18.52 25.33
N GLU A 32 -17.83 -17.54 25.09
CA GLU A 32 -17.80 -16.70 23.89
C GLU A 32 -16.78 -15.56 24.04
N HIS A 33 -15.74 -15.59 23.22
CA HIS A 33 -14.68 -14.58 23.20
C HIS A 33 -14.61 -13.94 21.81
N ARG A 34 -14.83 -12.64 21.74
CA ARG A 34 -14.59 -11.85 20.52
C ARG A 34 -13.10 -11.55 20.38
N LEU A 35 -12.34 -12.53 19.92
CA LEU A 35 -10.91 -12.39 19.64
C LEU A 35 -10.68 -12.16 18.14
N SER A 36 -9.61 -11.44 17.80
CA SER A 36 -9.31 -11.02 16.44
C SER A 36 -7.85 -11.27 16.09
N ASN A 37 -7.53 -11.22 14.79
CA ASN A 37 -6.16 -11.30 14.29
C ASN A 37 -5.30 -10.23 14.98
N ARG A 38 -4.26 -10.68 15.71
CA ARG A 38 -3.32 -9.95 16.63
C ARG A 38 -3.48 -10.30 18.11
N ASP A 39 -4.62 -10.83 18.51
CA ASP A 39 -4.82 -11.26 19.88
C ASP A 39 -3.91 -12.46 20.17
N GLN A 40 -3.47 -12.53 21.41
CA GLN A 40 -2.57 -13.58 21.85
C GLN A 40 -3.30 -14.45 22.84
N VAL A 41 -3.09 -15.74 22.74
CA VAL A 41 -3.53 -16.66 23.77
C VAL A 41 -2.29 -17.14 24.48
N VAL A 42 -2.27 -16.86 25.77
CA VAL A 42 -1.24 -17.33 26.66
C VAL A 42 -1.76 -18.58 27.33
N LEU A 43 -1.18 -19.72 26.98
CA LEU A 43 -1.45 -20.99 27.63
C LEU A 43 -0.53 -21.10 28.85
N VAL A 44 -1.13 -21.31 30.01
CA VAL A 44 -0.43 -21.45 31.29
C VAL A 44 -0.64 -22.86 31.81
N HIS A 45 0.44 -23.52 32.17
CA HIS A 45 0.42 -24.81 32.85
C HIS A 45 1.06 -24.69 34.23
N PRO A 46 0.47 -25.28 35.30
CA PRO A 46 0.97 -25.12 36.67
C PRO A 46 2.41 -25.59 36.90
N GLN A 47 2.91 -26.53 36.07
CA GLN A 47 4.21 -27.18 36.27
C GLN A 47 5.21 -26.97 35.10
N SER A 48 4.73 -26.69 33.88
CA SER A 48 5.57 -26.63 32.67
C SER A 48 5.76 -25.21 32.13
N GLY A 49 5.24 -24.21 32.84
CA GLY A 49 5.44 -22.80 32.55
C GLY A 49 4.37 -22.22 31.62
N LEU A 50 4.76 -21.22 30.84
CA LEU A 50 3.85 -20.37 30.07
C LEU A 50 4.27 -20.35 28.61
N LYS A 51 3.34 -20.62 27.70
CA LYS A 51 3.53 -20.57 26.24
C LYS A 51 2.58 -19.56 25.63
N ARG A 52 3.07 -18.79 24.65
CA ARG A 52 2.33 -17.69 24.03
C ARG A 52 2.14 -17.99 22.56
N TYR A 53 0.89 -18.02 22.13
CA TYR A 53 0.49 -18.25 20.75
C TYR A 53 -0.19 -17.00 20.19
N VAL A 54 0.10 -16.70 18.92
CA VAL A 54 -0.58 -15.63 18.18
C VAL A 54 -1.76 -16.24 17.43
N LEU A 55 -2.93 -15.64 17.60
CA LEU A 55 -4.13 -16.08 16.92
C LEU A 55 -4.14 -15.64 15.46
N GLU A 56 -4.42 -16.61 14.59
CA GLU A 56 -4.73 -16.41 13.17
C GLU A 56 -6.19 -16.02 12.95
N GLY A 57 -7.07 -16.42 13.86
CA GLY A 57 -8.51 -16.12 13.87
C GLY A 57 -9.18 -16.73 15.10
N ALA A 58 -10.43 -16.36 15.35
CA ALA A 58 -11.24 -16.98 16.37
C ALA A 58 -12.69 -17.06 15.91
N ASP A 59 -13.26 -18.26 15.93
CA ASP A 59 -14.65 -18.52 15.56
C ASP A 59 -15.46 -18.91 16.79
N SER A 60 -16.69 -18.40 16.89
CA SER A 60 -17.60 -18.77 17.98
C SER A 60 -18.35 -20.04 17.60
N ILE A 61 -18.21 -21.09 18.40
CA ILE A 61 -18.88 -22.38 18.23
C ILE A 61 -19.85 -22.57 19.41
N ALA A 62 -20.88 -23.39 19.24
CA ALA A 62 -21.84 -23.72 20.31
C ALA A 62 -21.19 -24.23 21.62
N ALA A 63 -19.97 -24.77 21.59
CA ALA A 63 -19.24 -25.25 22.76
C ALA A 63 -18.27 -24.23 23.40
N GLY A 64 -18.01 -23.09 22.74
CA GLY A 64 -16.99 -22.12 23.16
C GLY A 64 -16.40 -21.34 21.99
N THR A 65 -15.17 -20.85 22.12
CA THR A 65 -14.46 -20.15 21.04
C THR A 65 -13.36 -21.06 20.47
N GLU A 66 -13.41 -21.36 19.18
CA GLU A 66 -12.33 -22.00 18.45
C GLU A 66 -11.27 -20.97 18.11
N LEU A 67 -10.03 -21.23 18.51
CA LEU A 67 -8.89 -20.37 18.29
C LEU A 67 -8.00 -20.99 17.23
N HIS A 68 -7.92 -20.35 16.06
CA HIS A 68 -7.01 -20.74 15.01
C HIS A 68 -5.63 -20.19 15.34
N ILE A 69 -4.65 -21.08 15.48
CA ILE A 69 -3.31 -20.72 15.92
C ILE A 69 -2.36 -20.80 14.71
N ARG A 70 -1.57 -19.75 14.51
CA ARG A 70 -0.68 -19.63 13.34
C ARG A 70 0.50 -20.59 13.38
N GLU A 71 0.93 -20.99 14.58
CA GLU A 71 2.12 -21.79 14.82
C GLU A 71 1.74 -23.24 15.15
N SER A 72 2.64 -24.19 14.91
CA SER A 72 2.41 -25.58 15.29
C SER A 72 2.20 -25.69 16.80
N LEU A 73 1.14 -26.37 17.17
CA LEU A 73 0.83 -26.55 18.58
C LEU A 73 1.79 -27.55 19.21
N ASP A 74 2.35 -27.17 20.36
CA ASP A 74 3.25 -28.05 21.08
C ASP A 74 2.51 -29.30 21.57
N PRO A 75 3.09 -30.51 21.38
CA PRO A 75 2.43 -31.76 21.77
C PRO A 75 2.19 -31.90 23.28
N ALA A 76 2.81 -31.06 24.12
CA ALA A 76 2.59 -31.02 25.55
C ALA A 76 1.29 -30.29 25.97
N ILE A 77 0.54 -29.68 25.04
CA ILE A 77 -0.68 -28.92 25.34
C ILE A 77 -1.90 -29.85 25.45
N ASP A 78 -2.40 -30.03 26.67
CA ASP A 78 -3.58 -30.82 27.01
C ASP A 78 -4.67 -29.97 27.71
N ALA A 79 -5.72 -30.61 28.20
CA ALA A 79 -6.83 -29.96 28.90
C ALA A 79 -6.45 -29.37 30.29
N GLN A 80 -5.24 -29.64 30.80
CA GLN A 80 -4.73 -29.05 32.05
C GLN A 80 -4.15 -27.65 31.81
N TRP A 81 -3.92 -27.27 30.55
CA TRP A 81 -3.52 -25.91 30.21
C TRP A 81 -4.71 -24.96 30.31
N VAL A 82 -4.44 -23.78 30.84
CA VAL A 82 -5.43 -22.71 30.95
C VAL A 82 -5.09 -21.62 29.96
N ALA A 83 -6.04 -21.25 29.12
CA ALA A 83 -5.91 -20.19 28.14
C ALA A 83 -6.28 -18.84 28.74
N ILE A 84 -5.36 -17.89 28.66
CA ILE A 84 -5.59 -16.49 28.97
C ILE A 84 -5.61 -15.74 27.64
N PRO A 85 -6.80 -15.45 27.08
CA PRO A 85 -6.91 -14.62 25.90
C PRO A 85 -6.54 -13.17 26.25
N LEU A 86 -5.42 -12.72 25.69
CA LEU A 86 -4.96 -11.35 25.76
C LEU A 86 -5.43 -10.61 24.51
N ALA A 87 -6.58 -9.95 24.65
CA ALA A 87 -7.04 -8.97 23.69
C ALA A 87 -6.02 -7.82 23.64
N ARG A 88 -5.39 -7.60 22.48
CA ARG A 88 -4.39 -6.56 22.31
C ARG A 88 -5.11 -5.22 22.13
N ARG A 89 -5.47 -4.57 23.24
CA ARG A 89 -6.12 -3.26 23.25
C ARG A 89 -5.34 -2.22 22.44
N GLN A 90 -6.09 -1.35 21.74
CA GLN A 90 -5.59 -0.13 21.11
C GLN A 90 -4.60 0.62 22.00
N ARG A 91 -3.37 0.83 21.51
CA ARG A 91 -2.37 1.67 22.18
C ARG A 91 -2.63 3.17 21.96
N MET A 92 -3.33 3.51 20.88
CA MET A 92 -3.59 4.89 20.43
C MET A 92 -4.93 4.97 19.70
N SER A 93 -5.58 6.13 19.75
CA SER A 93 -6.82 6.35 19.00
C SER A 93 -6.57 6.30 17.49
N PRO A 94 -7.55 5.87 16.68
CA PRO A 94 -7.32 5.71 15.25
C PRO A 94 -6.96 7.01 14.53
N LEU A 95 -7.54 8.14 14.97
CA LEU A 95 -7.19 9.47 14.44
C LEU A 95 -5.71 9.81 14.67
N VAL A 96 -5.19 9.54 15.86
CA VAL A 96 -3.77 9.79 16.20
C VAL A 96 -2.86 8.91 15.35
N ALA A 97 -3.26 7.66 15.09
CA ALA A 97 -2.51 6.77 14.19
C ALA A 97 -2.46 7.31 12.75
N VAL A 98 -3.59 7.81 12.22
CA VAL A 98 -3.66 8.42 10.88
C VAL A 98 -2.72 9.63 10.79
N LEU A 99 -2.81 10.55 11.75
CA LEU A 99 -1.95 11.73 11.78
C LEU A 99 -0.47 11.38 11.94
N ALA A 100 -0.15 10.37 12.76
CA ALA A 100 1.22 9.89 12.92
C ALA A 100 1.79 9.32 11.62
N VAL A 101 1.02 8.52 10.87
CA VAL A 101 1.46 7.96 9.58
C VAL A 101 1.72 9.09 8.56
N LEU A 102 0.84 10.09 8.49
CA LEU A 102 1.03 11.24 7.60
C LEU A 102 2.26 12.07 8.00
N ALA A 103 2.45 12.32 9.30
CA ALA A 103 3.61 13.04 9.82
C ALA A 103 4.92 12.31 9.53
N ILE A 104 4.96 10.98 9.72
CA ILE A 104 6.11 10.14 9.37
C ILE A 104 6.37 10.21 7.86
N GLY A 105 5.33 10.06 7.02
CA GLY A 105 5.46 10.17 5.57
C GLY A 105 6.07 11.50 5.13
N ALA A 106 5.57 12.62 5.65
CA ALA A 106 6.10 13.94 5.37
C ALA A 106 7.54 14.12 5.87
N ALA A 107 7.87 13.63 7.08
CA ALA A 107 9.22 13.67 7.63
C ALA A 107 10.21 12.87 6.79
N LEU A 108 9.84 11.67 6.31
CA LEU A 108 10.68 10.87 5.43
C LEU A 108 10.93 11.58 4.09
N GLY A 109 9.91 12.22 3.52
CA GLY A 109 10.06 13.02 2.30
C GLY A 109 10.96 14.23 2.49
N LEU A 110 10.88 14.88 3.65
CA LEU A 110 11.78 15.97 4.01
C LEU A 110 13.22 15.48 4.14
N ILE A 111 13.45 14.35 4.81
CA ILE A 111 14.78 13.73 4.95
C ILE A 111 15.35 13.39 3.56
N HIS A 112 14.55 12.76 2.69
CA HIS A 112 14.98 12.43 1.32
C HIS A 112 15.35 13.68 0.53
N GLY A 113 14.46 14.69 0.55
CA GLY A 113 14.69 15.95 -0.13
C GLY A 113 15.95 16.68 0.37
N LEU A 114 16.18 16.69 1.68
CA LEU A 114 17.36 17.33 2.28
C LEU A 114 18.65 16.57 1.95
N LEU A 115 18.65 15.24 1.98
CA LEU A 115 19.82 14.44 1.58
C LEU A 115 20.20 14.71 0.12
N ILE A 116 19.21 14.83 -0.75
CA ILE A 116 19.44 15.09 -2.18
C ILE A 116 19.93 16.52 -2.42
N THR A 117 19.38 17.50 -1.71
CA THR A 117 19.62 18.92 -2.01
C THR A 117 20.73 19.56 -1.20
N LYS A 118 20.91 19.18 0.08
CA LYS A 118 21.93 19.72 0.98
C LYS A 118 23.20 18.89 0.99
N VAL A 119 23.07 17.57 1.01
CA VAL A 119 24.22 16.66 1.02
C VAL A 119 24.70 16.37 -0.41
N GLY A 120 23.83 16.55 -1.42
CA GLY A 120 24.20 16.38 -2.82
C GLY A 120 24.21 14.91 -3.27
N HIS A 121 23.54 14.02 -2.54
CA HIS A 121 23.43 12.62 -2.94
C HIS A 121 22.55 12.45 -4.18
N GLN A 122 22.88 11.46 -5.02
CA GLN A 122 22.05 11.12 -6.16
C GLN A 122 20.67 10.61 -5.71
N PRO A 123 19.56 11.11 -6.30
CA PRO A 123 18.19 10.74 -5.95
C PRO A 123 17.95 9.23 -5.83
N PHE A 124 18.47 8.47 -6.80
CA PHE A 124 18.30 7.03 -6.88
C PHE A 124 18.87 6.31 -5.65
N VAL A 125 20.06 6.70 -5.18
CA VAL A 125 20.72 6.09 -4.02
C VAL A 125 19.91 6.33 -2.75
N VAL A 126 19.42 7.57 -2.56
CA VAL A 126 18.62 7.93 -1.38
C VAL A 126 17.33 7.11 -1.31
N THR A 127 16.62 6.96 -2.44
CA THR A 127 15.37 6.19 -2.48
C THR A 127 15.60 4.69 -2.37
N LEU A 128 16.65 4.15 -3.00
CA LEU A 128 17.00 2.73 -2.94
C LEU A 128 17.41 2.31 -1.52
N CYS A 129 18.31 3.07 -0.89
CA CYS A 129 18.68 2.86 0.51
C CYS A 129 17.47 3.05 1.43
N GLY A 130 16.64 4.05 1.16
CA GLY A 130 15.39 4.30 1.90
C GLY A 130 14.46 3.08 1.87
N LEU A 131 14.22 2.50 0.70
CA LEU A 131 13.41 1.27 0.54
C LEU A 131 13.92 0.14 1.45
N LEU A 132 15.22 -0.14 1.43
CA LEU A 132 15.85 -1.20 2.23
C LEU A 132 15.76 -0.92 3.74
N ILE A 133 16.05 0.31 4.15
CA ILE A 133 16.01 0.72 5.57
C ILE A 133 14.59 0.65 6.10
N TYR A 134 13.60 1.22 5.40
CA TYR A 134 12.22 1.26 5.88
C TYR A 134 11.58 -0.13 5.88
N ARG A 135 11.90 -0.98 4.89
CA ARG A 135 11.48 -2.38 4.89
C ARG A 135 12.15 -3.16 6.02
N GLY A 136 13.44 -2.97 6.28
CA GLY A 136 14.14 -3.59 7.40
C GLY A 136 13.58 -3.19 8.77
N ILE A 137 13.35 -1.89 8.99
CA ILE A 137 12.78 -1.36 10.23
C ILE A 137 11.36 -1.88 10.44
N SER A 138 10.51 -1.87 9.41
CA SER A 138 9.13 -2.37 9.53
C SER A 138 9.09 -3.87 9.85
N ARG A 139 9.94 -4.68 9.21
CA ARG A 139 10.12 -6.10 9.51
C ARG A 139 10.59 -6.35 10.93
N TRP A 140 11.60 -5.61 11.40
CA TRP A 140 12.11 -5.70 12.76
C TRP A 140 11.05 -5.33 13.81
N LEU A 141 10.34 -4.21 13.62
CA LEU A 141 9.29 -3.75 14.53
C LEU A 141 8.12 -4.74 14.63
N ALA A 142 7.75 -5.36 13.52
CA ALA A 142 6.67 -6.33 13.43
C ALA A 142 7.12 -7.78 13.67
N ARG A 143 8.42 -8.01 13.89
CA ARG A 143 9.04 -9.34 14.06
C ARG A 143 8.68 -10.31 12.93
N ASP A 144 8.61 -9.80 11.71
CA ASP A 144 8.18 -10.54 10.51
C ASP A 144 6.79 -11.22 10.60
N GLN A 145 5.95 -10.78 11.54
CA GLN A 145 4.60 -11.30 11.69
C GLN A 145 3.55 -10.37 11.07
N PRO A 146 2.56 -10.91 10.33
CA PRO A 146 1.39 -10.15 9.93
C PRO A 146 0.64 -9.56 11.14
N LEU A 147 0.36 -8.27 11.04
CA LEU A 147 -0.29 -7.46 12.05
C LEU A 147 -1.69 -7.03 11.54
N GLY A 148 -2.79 -7.57 12.08
CA GLY A 148 -4.20 -7.21 11.80
C GLY A 148 -4.88 -6.11 12.64
N PHE A 149 -5.78 -5.28 12.08
CA PHE A 149 -6.30 -4.09 12.80
C PHE A 149 -7.36 -4.34 13.89
N GLY A 150 -7.72 -5.60 14.16
CA GLY A 150 -8.73 -5.94 15.18
C GLY A 150 -10.17 -5.67 14.72
N GLN A 151 -11.12 -5.65 15.66
CA GLN A 151 -12.52 -5.24 15.37
C GLN A 151 -12.75 -3.74 15.59
N GLU A 152 -11.88 -3.07 16.36
CA GLU A 152 -12.12 -1.70 16.86
C GLU A 152 -12.00 -0.63 15.76
N TYR A 153 -11.28 -0.88 14.65
CA TYR A 153 -11.25 0.05 13.51
C TYR A 153 -12.55 0.01 12.67
N LYS A 154 -13.37 -1.04 12.83
CA LYS A 154 -14.57 -1.24 12.01
C LYS A 154 -15.63 -0.16 12.23
N GLU A 155 -15.74 0.35 13.44
CA GLU A 155 -16.73 1.36 13.79
C GLU A 155 -16.38 2.76 13.27
N THR A 156 -15.09 3.05 13.04
CA THR A 156 -14.64 4.42 12.69
C THR A 156 -14.03 4.53 11.29
N LEU A 157 -13.17 3.59 10.89
CA LEU A 157 -12.32 3.70 9.69
C LEU A 157 -12.66 2.70 8.60
N SER A 158 -13.33 1.58 8.91
CA SER A 158 -13.68 0.58 7.88
C SER A 158 -14.62 1.14 6.83
N SER A 159 -15.46 2.14 7.17
CA SER A 159 -16.28 2.83 6.19
C SER A 159 -15.45 3.53 5.11
N VAL A 160 -14.29 4.09 5.46
CA VAL A 160 -13.42 4.82 4.51
C VAL A 160 -12.77 3.88 3.49
N ALA A 161 -12.41 2.66 3.90
CA ALA A 161 -11.76 1.69 3.02
C ALA A 161 -12.74 0.76 2.30
N THR A 162 -13.69 0.18 3.04
CA THR A 162 -14.55 -0.91 2.55
C THR A 162 -15.98 -0.45 2.23
N GLY A 163 -16.36 0.75 2.67
CA GLY A 163 -17.70 1.26 2.42
C GLY A 163 -17.95 1.52 0.92
N LYS A 164 -19.20 1.34 0.51
CA LYS A 164 -19.64 1.56 -0.87
C LYS A 164 -20.77 2.57 -0.90
N PHE A 165 -20.64 3.59 -1.73
CA PHE A 165 -21.73 4.50 -2.04
C PHE A 165 -22.68 3.82 -3.03
N MET A 166 -23.86 3.41 -2.56
CA MET A 166 -24.86 2.74 -3.39
C MET A 166 -25.56 3.76 -4.30
N LEU A 167 -25.37 3.66 -5.63
CA LEU A 167 -26.05 4.53 -6.60
C LEU A 167 -27.46 4.03 -6.96
N PHE A 168 -27.61 2.72 -7.10
CA PHE A 168 -28.90 2.08 -7.40
C PHE A 168 -29.14 0.98 -6.38
N ARG A 169 -30.22 1.08 -5.61
CA ARG A 169 -30.63 0.04 -4.64
C ARG A 169 -31.77 -0.76 -5.26
N GLY A 170 -31.44 -1.91 -5.87
CA GLY A 170 -32.41 -2.89 -6.38
C GLY A 170 -32.40 -4.17 -5.54
N GLU A 171 -33.51 -4.92 -5.59
CA GLU A 171 -33.74 -6.14 -4.79
C GLU A 171 -32.76 -7.31 -5.05
N GLY A 172 -31.88 -7.19 -6.07
CA GLY A 172 -30.85 -8.19 -6.42
C GLY A 172 -29.41 -7.81 -6.08
N GLY A 173 -29.19 -6.71 -5.37
CA GLY A 173 -27.84 -6.17 -5.08
C GLY A 173 -27.58 -4.91 -5.89
N GLY A 174 -27.38 -3.80 -5.18
CA GLY A 174 -27.16 -2.50 -5.79
C GLY A 174 -25.73 -2.31 -6.33
N PHE A 175 -25.59 -1.51 -7.38
CA PHE A 175 -24.27 -1.06 -7.84
C PHE A 175 -23.75 0.02 -6.89
N GLY A 176 -22.65 -0.27 -6.20
CA GLY A 176 -22.03 0.64 -5.24
C GLY A 176 -20.58 0.94 -5.59
N ILE A 177 -20.22 2.21 -5.63
CA ILE A 177 -18.85 2.66 -5.89
C ILE A 177 -18.08 2.70 -4.55
N PRO A 178 -16.91 2.04 -4.43
CA PRO A 178 -16.11 2.07 -3.21
C PRO A 178 -15.65 3.49 -2.83
N TYR A 179 -15.64 3.83 -1.54
CA TYR A 179 -15.16 5.14 -1.09
C TYR A 179 -13.71 5.48 -1.48
N PRO A 180 -12.74 4.53 -1.55
CA PRO A 180 -11.39 4.81 -2.03
C PRO A 180 -11.35 5.45 -3.43
N PHE A 181 -12.33 5.19 -4.28
CA PHE A 181 -12.45 5.83 -5.59
C PHE A 181 -12.66 7.35 -5.48
N PHE A 182 -13.50 7.80 -4.56
CA PHE A 182 -13.73 9.23 -4.33
C PHE A 182 -12.51 9.92 -3.73
N ILE A 183 -11.75 9.22 -2.87
CA ILE A 183 -10.49 9.72 -2.33
C ILE A 183 -9.47 9.90 -3.47
N LEU A 184 -9.33 8.89 -4.35
CA LEU A 184 -8.49 8.99 -5.55
C LEU A 184 -8.91 10.18 -6.42
N LEU A 185 -10.22 10.34 -6.67
CA LEU A 185 -10.73 11.45 -7.48
C LEU A 185 -10.42 12.81 -6.83
N GLY A 186 -10.62 12.95 -5.51
CA GLY A 186 -10.27 14.15 -4.77
C GLY A 186 -8.78 14.48 -4.86
N ILE A 187 -7.91 13.49 -4.66
CA ILE A 187 -6.46 13.65 -4.80
C ILE A 187 -6.09 14.02 -6.24
N ALA A 188 -6.69 13.38 -7.24
CA ALA A 188 -6.43 13.69 -8.65
C ALA A 188 -6.84 15.13 -9.00
N VAL A 189 -7.97 15.62 -8.50
CA VAL A 189 -8.39 17.01 -8.69
C VAL A 189 -7.41 17.97 -8.01
N VAL A 190 -7.04 17.73 -6.76
CA VAL A 190 -6.07 18.56 -6.03
C VAL A 190 -4.72 18.58 -6.75
N ALA A 191 -4.23 17.42 -7.19
CA ALA A 191 -2.98 17.30 -7.94
C ALA A 191 -3.06 18.02 -9.30
N ALA A 192 -4.20 17.93 -10.00
CA ALA A 192 -4.40 18.59 -11.28
C ALA A 192 -4.45 20.11 -11.14
N VAL A 193 -5.11 20.63 -10.09
CA VAL A 193 -5.12 22.06 -9.77
C VAL A 193 -3.72 22.51 -9.36
N PHE A 194 -3.04 21.75 -8.50
CA PHE A 194 -1.67 22.05 -8.09
C PHE A 194 -0.73 22.15 -9.30
N LEU A 195 -0.73 21.14 -10.18
CA LEU A 195 0.19 21.08 -11.32
C LEU A 195 -0.12 22.15 -12.38
N ASN A 196 -1.40 22.39 -12.69
CA ASN A 196 -1.78 23.25 -13.82
C ASN A 196 -2.09 24.71 -13.42
N ARG A 197 -2.58 24.95 -12.21
CA ARG A 197 -3.06 26.28 -11.79
C ARG A 197 -2.11 27.00 -10.84
N THR A 198 -1.19 26.31 -10.16
CA THR A 198 -0.27 26.96 -9.21
C THR A 198 1.08 27.33 -9.82
N ILE A 199 1.76 28.30 -9.19
CA ILE A 199 3.13 28.70 -9.56
C ILE A 199 4.10 27.55 -9.28
N TRP A 200 3.93 26.85 -8.14
CA TRP A 200 4.76 25.72 -7.73
C TRP A 200 4.75 24.58 -8.75
N GLY A 201 3.58 24.26 -9.32
CA GLY A 201 3.45 23.28 -10.39
C GLY A 201 4.28 23.64 -11.64
N ARG A 202 4.21 24.91 -12.07
CA ARG A 202 5.01 25.41 -13.20
C ARG A 202 6.51 25.34 -12.92
N TYR A 203 6.95 25.69 -11.72
CA TYR A 203 8.35 25.56 -11.32
C TYR A 203 8.82 24.11 -11.28
N MET A 204 7.94 23.18 -10.87
CA MET A 204 8.24 21.75 -10.87
C MET A 204 8.44 21.20 -12.29
N LEU A 205 7.59 21.62 -13.25
CA LEU A 205 7.74 21.26 -14.65
C LEU A 205 9.00 21.92 -15.28
N ALA A 206 9.29 23.17 -14.96
CA ALA A 206 10.50 23.85 -15.44
C ALA A 206 11.77 23.17 -14.94
N LEU A 207 11.83 22.84 -13.64
CA LEU A 207 12.91 22.08 -13.02
C LEU A 207 13.13 20.73 -13.73
N GLY A 208 12.04 20.03 -14.05
CA GLY A 208 12.11 18.75 -14.74
C GLY A 208 12.62 18.82 -16.18
N ARG A 209 12.45 19.96 -16.88
CA ARG A 209 12.98 20.13 -18.24
C ARG A 209 14.46 20.45 -18.25
N ASN A 210 14.87 21.44 -17.44
CA ASN A 210 16.26 21.84 -17.31
C ASN A 210 16.47 22.51 -15.95
N LYS A 211 17.20 21.81 -15.07
CA LYS A 211 17.52 22.30 -13.73
C LYS A 211 18.38 23.56 -13.76
N GLU A 212 19.40 23.61 -14.60
CA GLU A 212 20.33 24.74 -14.71
C GLU A 212 19.59 25.99 -15.18
N ALA A 213 18.75 25.86 -16.22
CA ALA A 213 17.96 26.98 -16.71
C ALA A 213 16.94 27.50 -15.68
N ALA A 214 16.33 26.59 -14.90
CA ALA A 214 15.43 26.96 -13.80
C ALA A 214 16.17 27.75 -12.70
N GLU A 215 17.40 27.35 -12.38
CA GLU A 215 18.25 28.01 -11.40
C GLU A 215 18.68 29.42 -11.86
N TYR A 216 19.12 29.56 -13.12
CA TYR A 216 19.41 30.87 -13.71
C TYR A 216 18.18 31.78 -13.83
N SER A 217 16.98 31.20 -13.88
CA SER A 217 15.70 31.92 -13.86
C SER A 217 15.25 32.32 -12.44
N GLY A 218 16.09 32.12 -11.42
CA GLY A 218 15.81 32.51 -10.02
C GLY A 218 14.90 31.54 -9.26
N ILE A 219 14.61 30.36 -9.80
CA ILE A 219 13.81 29.34 -9.10
C ILE A 219 14.70 28.65 -8.08
N ASN A 220 14.27 28.59 -6.81
CA ASN A 220 14.97 27.82 -5.78
C ASN A 220 14.77 26.31 -6.02
N THR A 221 15.64 25.72 -6.84
CA THR A 221 15.58 24.32 -7.25
C THR A 221 15.64 23.38 -6.05
N SER A 222 16.45 23.69 -5.03
CA SER A 222 16.54 22.90 -3.80
C SER A 222 15.20 22.80 -3.07
N ARG A 223 14.49 23.92 -2.86
CA ARG A 223 13.17 23.89 -2.21
C ARG A 223 12.16 23.10 -3.04
N MET A 224 12.20 23.24 -4.37
CA MET A 224 11.30 22.50 -5.26
C MET A 224 11.51 20.99 -5.17
N ILE A 225 12.76 20.53 -5.13
CA ILE A 225 13.08 19.11 -4.97
C ILE A 225 12.56 18.60 -3.62
N VAL A 226 12.78 19.34 -2.52
CA VAL A 226 12.28 18.93 -1.19
C VAL A 226 10.75 18.81 -1.18
N ILE A 227 10.04 19.82 -1.71
CA ILE A 227 8.57 19.79 -1.78
C ILE A 227 8.08 18.60 -2.61
N ALA A 228 8.73 18.30 -3.74
CA ALA A 228 8.36 17.16 -4.57
C ALA A 228 8.47 15.82 -3.81
N TYR A 229 9.54 15.63 -3.04
CA TYR A 229 9.72 14.42 -2.22
C TYR A 229 8.71 14.35 -1.07
N VAL A 230 8.42 15.46 -0.40
CA VAL A 230 7.39 15.52 0.66
C VAL A 230 6.00 15.18 0.12
N ILE A 231 5.63 15.72 -1.05
CA ILE A 231 4.35 15.39 -1.69
C ILE A 231 4.30 13.90 -2.07
N CYS A 232 5.37 13.38 -2.68
CA CYS A 232 5.46 11.97 -3.08
C CYS A 232 5.28 11.01 -1.90
N THR A 233 6.04 11.18 -0.82
CA THR A 233 5.96 10.29 0.35
C THR A 233 4.65 10.46 1.12
N SER A 234 4.07 11.66 1.13
CA SER A 234 2.75 11.89 1.74
C SER A 234 1.64 11.18 0.96
N MET A 235 1.68 11.21 -0.37
CA MET A 235 0.75 10.46 -1.22
C MET A 235 0.93 8.96 -1.09
N ALA A 236 2.17 8.48 -1.00
CA ALA A 236 2.46 7.08 -0.72
C ALA A 236 1.94 6.64 0.66
N ALA A 237 2.04 7.51 1.69
CA ALA A 237 1.51 7.23 3.02
C ALA A 237 -0.02 7.11 3.02
N VAL A 238 -0.73 7.99 2.29
CA VAL A 238 -2.19 7.90 2.12
C VAL A 238 -2.56 6.60 1.37
N GLY A 239 -1.91 6.31 0.25
CA GLY A 239 -2.17 5.10 -0.53
C GLY A 239 -1.90 3.81 0.25
N GLY A 240 -0.75 3.74 0.95
CA GLY A 240 -0.39 2.60 1.79
C GLY A 240 -1.33 2.41 2.98
N MET A 241 -1.82 3.50 3.57
CA MET A 241 -2.84 3.43 4.63
C MET A 241 -4.16 2.89 4.12
N LEU A 242 -4.66 3.38 2.97
CA LEU A 242 -5.89 2.85 2.36
C LEU A 242 -5.74 1.36 2.01
N PHE A 243 -4.59 0.97 1.46
CA PHE A 243 -4.30 -0.43 1.14
C PHE A 243 -4.26 -1.31 2.39
N ALA A 244 -3.63 -0.84 3.48
CA ALA A 244 -3.61 -1.55 4.75
C ALA A 244 -5.00 -1.70 5.38
N LEU A 245 -5.84 -0.66 5.28
CA LEU A 245 -7.20 -0.70 5.80
C LEU A 245 -8.11 -1.64 5.01
N ASP A 246 -7.94 -1.71 3.69
CA ASP A 246 -8.67 -2.64 2.82
C ASP A 246 -8.32 -4.10 3.14
N ALA A 247 -7.01 -4.40 3.30
CA ALA A 247 -6.55 -5.75 3.63
C ALA A 247 -6.79 -6.17 5.09
N ASN A 248 -7.16 -5.24 5.98
CA ASN A 248 -7.33 -5.44 7.43
C ASN A 248 -6.13 -6.08 8.16
N SER A 249 -5.00 -6.21 7.48
CA SER A 249 -3.79 -6.81 8.00
C SER A 249 -2.62 -6.31 7.18
N VAL A 250 -1.45 -6.22 7.80
CA VAL A 250 -0.22 -5.84 7.13
C VAL A 250 0.85 -6.87 7.44
N ALA A 251 1.33 -7.55 6.40
CA ALA A 251 2.49 -8.43 6.46
C ALA A 251 3.74 -7.65 5.97
N PRO A 252 4.69 -7.30 6.86
CA PRO A 252 5.83 -6.45 6.52
C PRO A 252 6.76 -7.02 5.42
N SER A 253 6.74 -8.34 5.22
CA SER A 253 7.56 -9.03 4.22
C SER A 253 6.98 -8.97 2.80
N SER A 254 5.65 -8.86 2.66
CA SER A 254 4.96 -8.92 1.37
C SER A 254 4.28 -7.62 0.95
N PHE A 255 3.85 -6.78 1.91
CA PHE A 255 3.07 -5.59 1.62
C PHE A 255 3.87 -4.54 0.84
N GLY A 256 3.26 -4.04 -0.23
CA GLY A 256 3.85 -3.00 -1.07
C GLY A 256 5.07 -3.47 -1.86
N ASN A 257 5.25 -4.78 -2.05
CA ASN A 257 6.33 -5.29 -2.90
C ASN A 257 6.12 -4.88 -4.35
N PHE A 258 7.14 -4.28 -4.97
CA PHE A 258 7.15 -3.86 -6.37
C PHE A 258 6.16 -2.73 -6.73
N PHE A 259 5.45 -2.17 -5.75
CA PHE A 259 4.57 -1.00 -5.98
C PHE A 259 5.38 0.20 -6.47
N GLU A 260 6.66 0.28 -6.10
CA GLU A 260 7.62 1.25 -6.63
C GLU A 260 7.81 1.12 -8.15
N LEU A 261 7.86 -0.10 -8.70
CA LEU A 261 7.96 -0.35 -10.13
C LEU A 261 6.61 -0.12 -10.82
N TYR A 262 5.52 -0.60 -10.22
CA TYR A 262 4.17 -0.43 -10.78
C TYR A 262 3.73 1.03 -10.83
N ALA A 263 4.12 1.84 -9.86
CA ALA A 263 3.85 3.27 -9.85
C ALA A 263 4.57 4.00 -11.00
N ILE A 264 5.84 3.66 -11.26
CA ILE A 264 6.60 4.21 -12.39
C ILE A 264 5.95 3.76 -13.71
N ALA A 265 5.63 2.47 -13.83
CA ALA A 265 4.95 1.89 -14.99
C ALA A 265 3.64 2.61 -15.32
N ALA A 266 2.77 2.77 -14.33
CA ALA A 266 1.50 3.46 -14.45
C ALA A 266 1.68 4.93 -14.88
N ALA A 267 2.65 5.63 -14.30
CA ALA A 267 2.91 7.03 -14.62
C ALA A 267 3.42 7.20 -16.07
N VAL A 268 4.35 6.34 -16.51
CA VAL A 268 4.89 6.40 -17.87
C VAL A 268 3.85 6.00 -18.90
N LEU A 269 3.08 4.94 -18.65
CA LEU A 269 1.96 4.55 -19.51
C LEU A 269 0.88 5.63 -19.55
N GLY A 270 0.72 6.37 -18.45
CA GLY A 270 -0.09 7.58 -18.36
C GLY A 270 0.50 8.82 -19.06
N GLY A 271 1.63 8.69 -19.77
CA GLY A 271 2.23 9.76 -20.56
C GLY A 271 3.21 10.67 -19.83
N CYS A 272 3.63 10.34 -18.60
CA CYS A 272 4.71 11.06 -17.92
C CYS A 272 6.08 10.73 -18.51
N SER A 273 6.92 11.75 -18.69
CA SER A 273 8.28 11.57 -19.20
C SER A 273 9.26 11.15 -18.10
N LEU A 274 10.02 10.07 -18.33
CA LEU A 274 11.14 9.65 -17.47
C LEU A 274 12.29 10.66 -17.47
N ARG A 275 12.40 11.50 -18.51
CA ARG A 275 13.41 12.55 -18.60
C ARG A 275 13.01 13.81 -17.81
N GLY A 276 11.77 13.87 -17.34
CA GLY A 276 11.22 14.97 -16.56
C GLY A 276 10.59 16.08 -17.41
N GLY A 277 9.86 16.96 -16.74
CA GLY A 277 9.34 18.20 -17.33
C GLY A 277 8.04 18.08 -18.13
N GLU A 278 7.50 16.86 -18.27
CA GLU A 278 6.26 16.57 -19.00
C GLU A 278 5.45 15.48 -18.29
N GLY A 279 4.14 15.70 -18.17
CA GLY A 279 3.21 14.74 -17.57
C GLY A 279 1.85 15.37 -17.27
N GLY A 280 0.82 14.54 -17.18
CA GLY A 280 -0.54 14.99 -16.91
C GLY A 280 -1.26 14.05 -15.94
N ILE A 281 -2.01 14.63 -15.00
CA ILE A 281 -2.68 13.84 -13.94
C ILE A 281 -3.74 12.90 -14.51
N VAL A 282 -4.50 13.33 -15.52
CA VAL A 282 -5.53 12.50 -16.16
C VAL A 282 -4.92 11.23 -16.76
N GLY A 283 -3.79 11.38 -17.45
CA GLY A 283 -3.07 10.25 -18.02
C GLY A 283 -2.56 9.29 -16.93
N VAL A 284 -2.00 9.82 -15.83
CA VAL A 284 -1.57 8.99 -14.68
C VAL A 284 -2.74 8.19 -14.09
N VAL A 285 -3.93 8.78 -13.93
CA VAL A 285 -5.11 8.07 -13.40
C VAL A 285 -5.55 6.95 -14.35
N ILE A 286 -5.51 7.18 -15.65
CA ILE A 286 -5.81 6.14 -16.65
C ILE A 286 -4.75 5.04 -16.61
N GLY A 287 -3.47 5.41 -16.50
CA GLY A 287 -2.35 4.47 -16.43
C GLY A 287 -2.37 3.61 -15.17
N THR A 288 -2.70 4.18 -14.01
CA THR A 288 -2.87 3.41 -12.77
C THR A 288 -4.08 2.49 -12.83
N ALA A 289 -5.19 2.95 -13.41
CA ALA A 289 -6.36 2.10 -13.65
C ALA A 289 -6.01 0.93 -14.57
N LEU A 290 -5.28 1.16 -15.66
CA LEU A 290 -4.85 0.10 -16.57
C LEU A 290 -3.97 -0.92 -15.84
N MET A 291 -2.97 -0.46 -15.07
CA MET A 291 -2.10 -1.34 -14.29
C MET A 291 -2.88 -2.20 -13.29
N GLN A 292 -3.86 -1.63 -12.59
CA GLN A 292 -4.70 -2.39 -11.67
C GLN A 292 -5.59 -3.40 -12.41
N THR A 293 -6.18 -3.01 -13.54
CA THR A 293 -6.97 -3.94 -14.36
C THR A 293 -6.12 -5.09 -14.91
N LEU A 294 -4.87 -4.83 -15.28
CA LEU A 294 -3.94 -5.85 -15.73
C LEU A 294 -3.65 -6.88 -14.63
N ASN A 295 -3.34 -6.42 -13.42
CA ASN A 295 -3.13 -7.31 -12.27
C ASN A 295 -4.40 -8.14 -11.97
N ASN A 296 -5.58 -7.51 -11.97
CA ASN A 296 -6.84 -8.22 -11.81
C ASN A 296 -7.08 -9.27 -12.92
N VAL A 297 -6.73 -8.97 -14.17
CA VAL A 297 -6.86 -9.93 -15.29
C VAL A 297 -5.92 -11.13 -15.12
N ILE A 298 -4.67 -10.91 -14.70
CA ILE A 298 -3.70 -11.98 -14.45
C ILE A 298 -4.25 -12.95 -13.39
N VAL A 299 -4.75 -12.40 -12.28
CA VAL A 299 -5.36 -13.17 -11.17
C VAL A 299 -6.63 -13.89 -11.63
N LEU A 300 -7.54 -13.21 -12.31
CA LEU A 300 -8.81 -13.79 -12.78
C LEU A 300 -8.62 -14.86 -13.85
N LYS A 301 -7.57 -14.75 -14.67
CA LYS A 301 -7.20 -15.76 -15.66
C LYS A 301 -6.36 -16.90 -15.08
N GLN A 302 -6.11 -16.90 -13.76
CA GLN A 302 -5.34 -17.93 -13.06
C GLN A 302 -3.96 -18.15 -13.72
N ILE A 303 -3.35 -17.07 -14.20
CA ILE A 303 -1.99 -17.13 -14.73
C ILE A 303 -1.06 -17.35 -13.53
N PRO A 304 -0.07 -18.25 -13.63
CA PRO A 304 0.86 -18.48 -12.53
C PRO A 304 1.60 -17.20 -12.10
N ASP A 305 1.64 -16.92 -10.79
CA ASP A 305 2.24 -15.70 -10.21
C ASP A 305 3.72 -15.51 -10.62
N GLN A 306 4.42 -16.60 -10.94
CA GLN A 306 5.82 -16.54 -11.39
C GLN A 306 5.96 -15.77 -12.72
N LEU A 307 4.90 -15.72 -13.53
CA LEU A 307 4.86 -15.01 -14.81
C LEU A 307 4.34 -13.57 -14.70
N GLU A 308 3.79 -13.17 -13.55
CA GLU A 308 3.19 -11.85 -13.38
C GLU A 308 4.18 -10.72 -13.75
N PHE A 309 5.40 -10.77 -13.20
CA PHE A 309 6.42 -9.76 -13.48
C PHE A 309 6.86 -9.74 -14.95
N ALA A 310 6.91 -10.91 -15.60
CA ALA A 310 7.27 -11.00 -17.02
C ALA A 310 6.19 -10.36 -17.90
N ILE A 311 4.91 -10.61 -17.61
CA ILE A 311 3.79 -10.01 -18.34
C ILE A 311 3.75 -8.50 -18.13
N ILE A 312 3.85 -8.05 -16.89
CA ILE A 312 3.83 -6.62 -16.58
C ILE A 312 5.01 -5.91 -17.25
N GLY A 313 6.22 -6.46 -17.15
CA GLY A 313 7.40 -5.92 -17.81
C GLY A 313 7.25 -5.83 -19.33
N ALA A 314 6.67 -6.86 -19.97
CA ALA A 314 6.40 -6.87 -21.39
C ALA A 314 5.37 -5.79 -21.80
N VAL A 315 4.26 -5.66 -21.06
CA VAL A 315 3.24 -4.64 -21.34
C VAL A 315 3.81 -3.23 -21.23
N ILE A 316 4.63 -2.97 -20.22
CA ILE A 316 5.31 -1.67 -20.06
C ILE A 316 6.24 -1.42 -21.22
N LEU A 317 7.11 -2.38 -21.56
CA LEU A 317 8.08 -2.21 -22.64
C LEU A 317 7.38 -1.93 -23.97
N ILE A 318 6.31 -2.67 -24.28
CA ILE A 318 5.50 -2.45 -25.49
C ILE A 318 4.84 -1.09 -25.44
N GLY A 319 4.20 -0.72 -24.32
CA GLY A 319 3.52 0.56 -24.16
C GLY A 319 4.44 1.77 -24.33
N VAL A 320 5.62 1.74 -23.69
CA VAL A 320 6.63 2.80 -23.79
C VAL A 320 7.25 2.85 -25.18
N THR A 321 7.56 1.69 -25.77
CA THR A 321 8.13 1.63 -27.13
C THR A 321 7.13 2.19 -28.14
N ALA A 322 5.85 1.82 -28.03
CA ALA A 322 4.80 2.38 -28.87
C ALA A 322 4.71 3.90 -28.71
N ASP A 323 4.63 4.41 -27.47
CA ASP A 323 4.55 5.85 -27.19
C ASP A 323 5.74 6.63 -27.78
N GLU A 324 6.96 6.14 -27.60
CA GLU A 324 8.17 6.77 -28.15
C GLU A 324 8.18 6.75 -29.69
N VAL A 325 7.76 5.64 -30.31
CA VAL A 325 7.65 5.54 -31.77
C VAL A 325 6.58 6.50 -32.29
N PHE A 326 5.41 6.57 -31.67
CA PHE A 326 4.33 7.50 -32.03
C PHE A 326 4.78 8.95 -31.92
N LYS A 327 5.48 9.33 -30.85
CA LYS A 327 6.04 10.69 -30.68
C LYS A 327 7.05 11.03 -31.78
N ARG A 328 7.95 10.10 -32.11
CA ARG A 328 8.93 10.29 -33.20
C ARG A 328 8.26 10.44 -34.55
N TRP A 329 7.20 9.68 -34.81
CA TRP A 329 6.43 9.78 -36.06
C TRP A 329 5.69 11.12 -36.14
N ALA A 330 4.99 11.51 -35.07
CA ALA A 330 4.29 12.79 -35.00
C ALA A 330 5.24 14.00 -35.11
N ALA A 331 6.49 13.88 -34.64
CA ALA A 331 7.52 14.91 -34.81
C ALA A 331 8.00 15.03 -36.26
N ARG A 332 8.13 13.89 -36.98
CA ARG A 332 8.50 13.86 -38.40
C ARG A 332 7.45 14.55 -39.28
N ASP A 333 6.17 14.31 -39.04
CA ASP A 333 5.07 14.93 -39.81
C ASP A 333 4.94 16.45 -39.62
N ARG A 334 5.45 16.99 -38.51
CA ARG A 334 5.53 18.45 -38.30
C ARG A 334 6.71 19.07 -39.02
N GLY A 335 7.83 18.36 -39.14
CA GLY A 335 9.02 18.82 -39.86
C GLY A 335 8.80 18.94 -41.37
N THR A 336 8.02 18.04 -41.96
CA THR A 336 7.67 18.06 -43.39
C THR A 336 6.72 19.20 -43.77
N LYS A 337 5.75 19.55 -42.91
CA LYS A 337 4.85 20.69 -43.15
C LYS A 337 5.57 22.04 -43.13
N THR A 338 6.51 22.25 -42.20
CA THR A 338 7.26 23.52 -42.09
C THR A 338 8.16 23.77 -43.31
N ASN A 339 8.79 22.74 -43.85
CA ASN A 339 9.62 22.86 -45.07
C ASN A 339 8.79 23.14 -46.34
N SER A 340 7.54 22.68 -46.41
CA SER A 340 6.68 22.94 -47.58
C SER A 340 6.20 24.40 -47.65
N ILE A 341 6.09 25.09 -46.51
CA ILE A 341 5.63 26.49 -46.42
C ILE A 341 6.77 27.48 -46.72
N SER A 342 8.00 27.19 -46.30
CA SER A 342 9.15 28.05 -46.61
C SER A 342 9.53 28.04 -48.08
N THR A 343 9.32 26.91 -48.78
CA THR A 343 9.66 26.78 -50.21
C THR A 343 8.60 27.42 -51.12
N GLY A 344 7.39 27.69 -50.62
CA GLY A 344 6.28 28.31 -51.36
C GLY A 344 6.25 29.85 -51.35
N GLN A 345 7.10 30.50 -50.55
CA GLN A 345 7.18 31.97 -50.42
C GLN A 345 8.36 32.57 -51.22
N SER A 346 9.08 31.76 -52.00
CA SER A 346 10.24 32.15 -52.80
C SER A 346 9.96 32.19 -54.32
N LYS A 347 8.70 32.33 -54.73
CA LYS A 347 8.33 32.55 -56.13
C LYS A 347 7.45 33.76 -56.28
#